data_AF-A0AAU2W706-F1
#
_entry.id   AF-A0AAU2W706-F1
#
_cell.length_a   1.000
_cell.length_b   1.000
_cell.length_c   1.000
_cell.angle_alpha   90.00
_cell.angle_beta   90.00
_cell.angle_gamma   90.00
#
_symmetry.space_group_name_H-M   'P 1'
#
loop_
_entity.id
_entity.type
_entity.pdbx_description
1 polymer ?
#
loop_
_entity_poly.entity_id
_entity_poly.type
_entity_poly.pdbx_seq_one_letter_code
_entity_poly.pdbx_strand_id
1 'polypeptide(L)'
;MKGSTTTRLRDLPYGESGLEFRWHKRRWWCHEPGCPRRSFTEQTAQIPAGARITTRLRAAAGRLDAVLPGRSSRGSAVTVSSPHHLSD
;
A
#
# COMPACT_ATOMS: atom_id res chain seq x y z
N MET A 1 6.55 5.76 21.82
CA MET A 1 5.73 6.94 21.47
C MET A 1 4.81 6.57 20.32
N LYS A 2 3.61 7.17 20.20
CA LYS A 2 2.67 6.95 19.10
C LYS A 2 2.43 8.27 18.39
N GLY A 3 2.41 8.24 17.06
CA GLY A 3 2.21 9.41 16.21
C GLY A 3 1.24 9.09 15.08
N SER A 4 0.76 10.12 14.40
CA SER A 4 -0.06 9.98 13.20
C SER A 4 0.75 10.37 11.96
N THR A 5 0.49 9.70 10.85
CA THR A 5 1.02 10.08 9.55
C THR A 5 -0.05 9.87 8.49
N THR A 6 -0.03 10.71 7.46
CA THR A 6 -1.00 10.65 6.37
C THR A 6 -0.26 10.37 5.08
N THR A 7 -0.80 9.46 4.25
CA THR A 7 -0.29 9.20 2.90
C THR A 7 -1.40 9.42 1.91
N ARG A 8 -1.09 10.09 0.79
CA ARG A 8 -2.01 10.22 -0.35
C ARG A 8 -1.82 9.02 -1.28
N LEU A 9 -2.91 8.37 -1.65
CA LEU A 9 -2.92 7.25 -2.57
C LEU A 9 -3.91 7.50 -3.70
N ARG A 10 -3.62 6.93 -4.87
CA ARG A 10 -4.61 6.79 -5.92
C ARG A 10 -5.44 5.54 -5.70
N ASP A 11 -6.71 5.65 -6.02
CA ASP A 11 -7.66 4.56 -5.88
C ASP A 11 -8.54 4.46 -7.13
N LEU A 12 -9.40 3.44 -7.18
CA LEU A 12 -10.38 3.29 -8.24
C LEU A 12 -11.27 4.55 -8.29
N PRO A 13 -11.51 5.10 -9.49
CA PRO A 13 -12.44 6.21 -9.65
C PRO A 13 -13.85 5.75 -9.27
N TYR A 14 -14.67 6.71 -8.85
CA TYR A 14 -16.10 6.50 -8.65
C TYR A 14 -16.84 7.23 -9.76
N GLY A 15 -17.31 6.47 -10.75
CA GLY A 15 -17.79 7.03 -12.02
C GLY A 15 -16.64 7.66 -12.82
N GLU A 16 -16.88 8.83 -13.41
CA GLU A 16 -15.88 9.56 -14.20
C GLU A 16 -14.90 10.36 -13.34
N SER A 17 -15.18 10.52 -12.05
CA SER A 17 -14.38 11.34 -11.15
C SER A 17 -13.25 10.56 -10.50
N GLY A 18 -12.03 11.09 -10.63
CA GLY A 18 -10.88 10.62 -9.87
C GLY A 18 -11.09 10.87 -8.37
N LEU A 19 -10.83 9.86 -7.54
CA LEU A 19 -10.95 9.97 -6.09
C LEU A 19 -9.59 10.27 -5.45
N GLU A 20 -9.53 11.29 -4.60
CA GLU A 20 -8.38 11.49 -3.70
C GLU A 20 -8.53 10.62 -2.44
N PHE A 21 -7.72 9.57 -2.33
CA PHE A 21 -7.71 8.74 -1.12
C PHE A 21 -6.59 9.18 -0.16
N ARG A 22 -6.97 9.59 1.06
CA ARG A 22 -6.03 9.97 2.13
C ARG A 22 -6.09 8.95 3.24
N TRP A 23 -4.98 8.22 3.42
CA TRP A 23 -4.86 7.26 4.49
C TRP A 23 -4.23 7.90 5.72
N HIS A 24 -5.03 8.08 6.75
CA HIS A 24 -4.57 8.43 8.08
C HIS A 24 -4.20 7.15 8.82
N LYS A 25 -2.93 7.04 9.22
CA LYS A 25 -2.39 5.82 9.80
C LYS A 25 -1.53 6.11 11.01
N ARG A 26 -1.45 5.16 11.92
CA ARG A 26 -0.59 5.27 13.10
C ARG A 26 0.87 4.98 12.73
N ARG A 27 1.78 5.67 13.40
CA ARG A 27 3.21 5.40 13.42
C ARG A 27 3.63 5.10 14.86
N TRP A 28 4.35 4.01 15.02
CA TRP A 28 4.98 3.60 16.28
C TRP A 28 6.49 3.72 16.15
N TRP A 29 7.15 4.00 17.27
CA TRP A 29 8.61 3.95 17.38
C TRP A 29 9.00 2.83 18.33
N CYS A 30 9.99 2.03 17.92
CA CYS A 30 10.63 1.07 18.77
C CYS A 30 11.81 1.76 19.47
N HIS A 31 11.86 1.62 20.79
CA HIS A 31 12.89 2.23 21.63
C HIS A 31 13.99 1.25 22.03
N GLU A 32 13.93 0.02 21.52
CA GLU A 32 14.96 -0.97 21.78
C GLU A 32 16.25 -0.59 21.04
N PRO A 33 17.39 -0.46 21.74
CA PRO A 33 18.64 0.02 21.16
C PRO A 33 19.21 -0.87 20.06
N GLY A 34 18.74 -2.12 19.94
CA GLY A 34 19.10 -3.06 18.87
C GLY A 34 18.12 -3.11 17.69
N CYS A 35 17.00 -2.38 17.70
CA CYS A 35 15.98 -2.52 16.66
C CYS A 35 16.38 -1.80 15.36
N PRO A 36 16.62 -2.52 14.24
CA PRO A 36 17.06 -1.91 12.99
C PRO A 36 15.98 -1.06 12.32
N ARG A 37 14.69 -1.36 12.56
CA ARG A 37 13.56 -0.68 11.88
C ARG A 37 13.19 0.65 12.50
N ARG A 38 13.44 0.89 13.80
CA ARG A 38 13.23 2.13 14.60
C ARG A 38 11.81 2.73 14.60
N SER A 39 11.07 2.63 13.51
CA SER A 39 9.69 3.06 13.37
C SER A 39 8.91 2.11 12.46
N PHE A 40 7.62 1.98 12.76
CA PHE A 40 6.69 1.12 12.05
C PHE A 40 5.43 1.92 11.79
N THR A 41 4.79 1.72 10.64
CA THR A 41 3.49 2.34 10.35
C THR A 41 2.43 1.27 10.29
N GLU A 42 1.20 1.63 10.60
CA GLU A 42 0.03 0.78 10.39
C GLU A 42 -0.04 0.35 8.92
N GLN A 43 -0.43 -0.91 8.71
CA GLN A 43 -0.50 -1.56 7.40
C GLN A 43 -1.83 -2.27 7.26
N THR A 44 -2.40 -2.26 6.07
CA THR A 44 -3.55 -3.09 5.72
C THR A 44 -3.24 -3.88 4.45
N ALA A 45 -3.94 -4.98 4.21
CA ALA A 45 -3.76 -5.77 2.97
C ALA A 45 -4.06 -4.93 1.70
N GLN A 46 -5.00 -3.98 1.80
CA GLN A 46 -5.35 -3.08 0.70
C GLN A 46 -4.34 -1.94 0.52
N ILE A 47 -3.58 -1.61 1.58
CA ILE A 47 -2.61 -0.53 1.60
C ILE A 47 -1.34 -0.97 2.37
N PRO A 48 -0.42 -1.69 1.70
CA PRO A 48 0.84 -2.08 2.32
C PRO A 48 1.73 -0.87 2.61
N ALA A 49 2.79 -1.08 3.40
CA ALA A 49 3.75 -0.01 3.71
C ALA A 49 4.35 0.57 2.41
N GLY A 50 4.42 1.90 2.35
CA GLY A 50 4.96 2.62 1.18
C GLY A 50 4.07 2.59 -0.07
N ALA A 51 2.85 2.06 0.00
CA ALA A 51 1.93 2.05 -1.13
C ALA A 51 1.56 3.48 -1.58
N ARG A 52 1.54 3.69 -2.91
CA ARG A 52 1.06 4.91 -3.57
C ARG A 52 -0.27 4.71 -4.33
N ILE A 53 -0.68 3.44 -4.48
CA ILE A 53 -1.95 3.02 -5.07
C ILE A 53 -2.55 1.92 -4.20
N THR A 54 -3.87 1.79 -4.19
CA THR A 54 -4.53 0.67 -3.51
C THR A 54 -4.29 -0.66 -4.23
N THR A 55 -4.30 -1.76 -3.49
CA THR A 55 -4.20 -3.12 -4.06
C THR A 55 -5.32 -3.37 -5.07
N ARG A 56 -6.54 -2.86 -4.82
CA ARG A 56 -7.67 -2.97 -5.76
C ARG A 56 -7.44 -2.21 -7.07
N LEU A 57 -6.86 -1.01 -7.03
CA LEU A 57 -6.50 -0.26 -8.23
C LEU A 57 -5.43 -1.01 -9.04
N ARG A 58 -4.41 -1.55 -8.36
CA ARG A 58 -3.39 -2.39 -9.00
C ARG A 58 -4.00 -3.60 -9.69
N ALA A 59 -4.90 -4.30 -9.01
CA ALA A 59 -5.57 -5.48 -9.57
C ALA A 59 -6.44 -5.13 -10.79
N ALA A 60 -7.17 -4.02 -10.74
CA ALA A 60 -7.97 -3.57 -11.88
C ALA A 60 -7.10 -3.23 -13.10
N ALA A 61 -5.97 -2.54 -12.89
CA ALA A 61 -5.02 -2.26 -13.97
C ALA A 61 -4.49 -3.55 -14.62
N GLY A 62 -4.11 -4.55 -13.81
CA GLY A 62 -3.65 -5.84 -14.33
C GLY A 62 -4.73 -6.61 -15.12
N ARG A 63 -6.01 -6.48 -14.75
CA ARG A 63 -7.12 -7.04 -15.53
C ARG A 63 -7.34 -6.30 -16.86
N LEU A 64 -7.24 -4.97 -16.85
CA LEU A 64 -7.38 -4.17 -18.07
C LEU A 64 -6.28 -4.50 -19.08
N ASP A 65 -5.04 -4.67 -18.61
CA ASP A 65 -3.93 -5.12 -19.46
C ASP A 65 -4.16 -6.54 -20.01
N ALA A 66 -4.81 -7.42 -19.25
CA ALA A 66 -5.14 -8.77 -19.69
C ALA A 66 -6.29 -8.83 -20.73
N VAL A 67 -7.19 -7.83 -20.74
CA VAL A 67 -8.36 -7.78 -21.64
C VAL A 67 -8.02 -7.11 -22.98
N LEU A 68 -6.96 -6.30 -23.06
CA LEU A 68 -6.52 -5.65 -24.30
C LEU A 68 -5.34 -6.41 -24.93
N PRO A 69 -5.48 -7.05 -26.10
CA PRO A 69 -4.33 -7.62 -26.80
C PRO A 69 -3.41 -6.49 -27.27
N GLY A 70 -2.21 -6.39 -26.69
CA GLY A 70 -1.09 -5.66 -27.32
C GLY A 70 -0.51 -4.44 -26.61
N ARG A 71 -0.80 -4.17 -25.33
CA ARG A 71 -0.09 -3.12 -24.58
C ARG A 71 0.60 -3.68 -23.34
N SER A 72 1.85 -4.09 -23.50
CA SER A 72 2.73 -4.42 -22.37
C SER A 72 2.97 -3.15 -21.54
N SER A 73 2.18 -2.96 -20.48
CA SER A 73 2.63 -2.13 -19.37
C SER A 73 3.67 -2.96 -18.61
N ARG A 74 4.89 -2.44 -18.48
CA ARG A 74 5.91 -3.03 -17.60
C ARG A 74 5.43 -2.89 -16.15
N GLY A 75 4.54 -3.78 -15.73
CA GLY A 75 4.13 -3.92 -14.35
C GLY A 75 5.28 -4.53 -13.56
N SER A 76 5.96 -3.72 -12.74
CA SER A 76 6.89 -4.25 -11.74
C SER A 76 6.17 -5.31 -10.91
N ALA A 77 6.73 -6.53 -10.92
CA ALA A 77 6.40 -7.55 -9.93
C ALA A 77 6.66 -6.95 -8.54
N VAL A 78 5.58 -6.68 -7.80
CA VAL A 78 5.70 -6.33 -6.40
C VAL A 78 5.61 -7.62 -5.61
N THR A 79 6.75 -8.09 -5.15
CA THR A 79 6.82 -9.11 -4.09
C THR A 79 6.12 -8.55 -2.87
N VAL A 80 4.93 -9.06 -2.55
CA VAL A 80 4.32 -8.85 -1.24
C VAL A 80 5.08 -9.72 -0.26
N SER A 81 6.16 -9.19 0.30
CA SER A 81 6.77 -9.82 1.47
C SER A 81 5.85 -9.59 2.66
N SER A 82 5.06 -10.60 3.00
CA SER A 82 4.32 -10.69 4.26
C SER A 82 5.30 -10.53 5.43
N PRO A 83 5.19 -9.49 6.27
CA PRO A 83 5.85 -9.50 7.56
C PRO A 83 4.95 -10.28 8.52
N HIS A 84 5.40 -11.49 8.83
CA HIS A 84 5.11 -12.33 9.99
C HIS A 84 3.94 -11.92 10.91
N HIS A 85 3.00 -12.86 11.02
CA HIS A 85 2.16 -13.13 12.17
C HIS A 85 3.00 -13.01 13.46
N LEU A 86 2.70 -12.04 14.33
CA LEU A 86 3.01 -12.16 15.75
C LEU A 86 1.80 -12.83 16.39
N SER A 87 1.90 -14.14 16.62
CA SER A 87 1.15 -14.82 17.69
C SER A 87 1.87 -14.55 19.01
N ASP A 88 1.04 -14.32 20.04
CA ASP A 88 1.26 -14.38 21.51
C ASP A 88 2.69 -14.24 22.04
#